data_AF-A0A8C5E9V3-F1
#
_entry.id   AF-A0A8C5E9V3-F1
#
_cell.length_a   1.000
_cell.length_b   1.000
_cell.length_c   1.000
_cell.angle_alpha   90.00
_cell.angle_beta   90.00
_cell.angle_gamma   90.00
#
_symmetry.space_group_name_H-M   'P 1'
#
loop_
_entity.id
_entity.type
_entity.pdbx_description
1 polymer ?
#
loop_
_entity_poly.entity_id
_entity_poly.type
_entity_poly.pdbx_seq_one_letter_code
_entity_poly.pdbx_strand_id
1 'polypeptide(L)'
;IDGKVMCFDLHKKGASDSPQPATLRTAREPYIPTPQPYSGELGSCGSFLLKCDLVFEQQHQKYASDRSRIAYVIGLLSGEAAEWATAIWNSESEILQSYQQFITEMKL
;
A
#
# COMPACT_ATOMS: atom_id res chain seq x y z
N ILE A 1 -57.29 -27.08 -22.17
CA ILE A 1 -57.22 -27.98 -21.00
C ILE A 1 -55.84 -27.83 -20.37
N ASP A 2 -55.60 -26.70 -19.71
CA ASP A 2 -55.86 -26.48 -18.28
C ASP A 2 -55.27 -27.57 -17.38
N GLY A 3 -54.26 -27.16 -16.61
CA GLY A 3 -53.58 -28.01 -15.63
C GLY A 3 -52.55 -27.26 -14.80
N LYS A 4 -52.86 -26.03 -14.37
CA LYS A 4 -52.20 -25.41 -13.21
C LYS A 4 -53.13 -25.58 -12.03
N VAL A 5 -52.70 -26.27 -10.98
CA VAL A 5 -52.87 -25.86 -9.57
C VAL A 5 -52.21 -26.88 -8.65
N MET A 6 -51.25 -26.42 -7.87
CA MET A 6 -51.24 -26.63 -6.44
C MET A 6 -50.73 -25.32 -5.85
N CYS A 7 -51.69 -24.49 -5.43
CA CYS A 7 -51.43 -23.35 -4.58
C CYS A 7 -51.14 -23.88 -3.18
N PHE A 8 -50.06 -23.42 -2.57
CA PHE A 8 -49.97 -23.34 -1.12
C PHE A 8 -49.52 -21.91 -0.80
N ASP A 9 -50.51 -21.05 -0.66
CA ASP A 9 -50.32 -19.74 -0.06
C ASP A 9 -50.23 -19.85 1.47
N LEU A 10 -49.42 -18.96 2.00
CA LEU A 10 -49.47 -18.37 3.34
C LEU A 10 -48.96 -19.20 4.53
N HIS A 11 -47.76 -18.84 4.97
CA HIS A 11 -47.64 -18.22 6.29
C HIS A 11 -46.79 -16.95 6.22
N LYS A 12 -47.49 -15.84 6.38
CA LYS A 12 -46.97 -14.50 6.67
C LYS A 12 -46.47 -14.46 8.12
N LYS A 13 -45.16 -14.25 8.33
CA LYS A 13 -44.56 -13.65 9.54
C LYS A 13 -43.29 -12.95 9.05
N GLY A 14 -43.29 -11.64 8.85
CA GLY A 14 -43.36 -10.64 9.91
C GLY A 14 -42.03 -9.90 9.84
N ALA A 15 -42.08 -8.61 9.48
CA ALA A 15 -40.91 -7.77 9.31
C ALA A 15 -40.02 -7.78 10.55
N SER A 16 -38.73 -8.02 10.36
CA SER A 16 -37.69 -7.46 11.22
C SER A 16 -36.71 -6.75 10.31
N ASP A 17 -37.11 -5.55 9.88
CA ASP A 17 -36.21 -4.56 9.31
C ASP A 17 -35.35 -4.02 10.45
N SER A 18 -34.35 -4.82 10.83
CA SER A 18 -33.21 -4.27 11.55
C SER A 18 -32.27 -3.69 10.49
N PRO A 19 -31.96 -2.39 10.52
CA PRO A 19 -30.96 -1.83 9.63
C PRO A 19 -29.62 -2.45 10.03
N GLN A 20 -29.20 -3.48 9.29
CA GLN A 20 -27.83 -3.95 9.42
C GLN A 20 -26.92 -2.79 9.01
N PRO A 21 -25.96 -2.37 9.86
CA PRO A 21 -25.01 -1.35 9.46
C PRO A 21 -24.33 -1.85 8.19
N ALA A 22 -24.47 -1.10 7.11
CA ALA A 22 -23.74 -1.38 5.87
C ALA A 22 -22.27 -1.50 6.26
N THR A 23 -21.72 -2.72 6.18
CA THR A 23 -20.29 -2.94 6.35
C THR A 23 -19.62 -1.98 5.38
N LEU A 24 -18.94 -0.96 5.89
CA LEU A 24 -18.10 -0.08 5.08
C LEU A 24 -17.17 -1.00 4.30
N ARG A 25 -17.45 -1.20 3.01
CA ARG A 25 -16.55 -1.95 2.14
C ARG A 25 -15.32 -1.06 2.01
N THR A 26 -14.30 -1.30 2.82
CA THR A 26 -13.00 -0.69 2.60
C THR A 26 -12.56 -1.11 1.21
N ALA A 27 -12.45 -0.14 0.29
CA ALA A 27 -11.93 -0.40 -1.03
C ALA A 27 -10.53 -0.99 -0.86
N ARG A 28 -10.33 -2.22 -1.37
CA ARG A 28 -9.05 -2.91 -1.25
C ARG A 28 -8.06 -2.21 -2.17
N GLU A 29 -6.88 -1.90 -1.64
CA GLU A 29 -5.83 -1.24 -2.44
C GLU A 29 -5.43 -2.11 -3.64
N PRO A 30 -5.18 -1.49 -4.81
CA PRO A 30 -4.74 -2.22 -6.00
C PRO A 30 -3.37 -2.87 -5.78
N TYR A 31 -3.13 -4.02 -6.40
CA TYR A 31 -1.80 -4.60 -6.48
C TYR A 31 -0.95 -3.81 -7.47
N ILE A 32 0.19 -3.30 -7.02
CA ILE A 32 1.16 -2.59 -7.86
C ILE A 32 2.41 -3.49 -7.98
N PRO A 33 2.90 -3.77 -9.20
CA PRO A 33 4.15 -4.49 -9.38
C PRO A 33 5.32 -3.75 -8.69
N THR A 34 6.22 -4.51 -8.09
CA THR A 34 7.41 -3.95 -7.45
C THR A 34 8.29 -3.23 -8.48
N PRO A 35 8.72 -1.98 -8.23
CA PRO A 35 9.69 -1.28 -9.08
C PRO A 35 11.01 -2.03 -9.19
N GLN A 36 11.77 -1.73 -10.24
CA GLN A 36 13.14 -2.23 -10.37
C GLN A 36 14.04 -1.73 -9.22
N PRO A 37 14.97 -2.57 -8.72
CA PRO A 37 15.98 -2.16 -7.76
C PRO A 37 16.84 -1.01 -8.28
N TYR A 38 17.41 -0.23 -7.34
CA TYR A 38 18.31 0.89 -7.60
C TYR A 38 19.68 0.60 -6.98
N SER A 39 20.77 0.76 -7.73
CA SER A 39 22.12 0.41 -7.22
C SER A 39 22.95 1.61 -6.78
N GLY A 40 22.45 2.83 -6.99
CA GLY A 40 23.16 4.08 -6.70
C GLY A 40 23.55 4.88 -7.95
N GLU A 41 22.99 4.54 -9.12
CA GLU A 41 23.40 5.15 -10.38
C GLU A 41 23.08 6.65 -10.44
N LEU A 42 24.13 7.45 -10.67
CA LEU A 42 24.06 8.90 -10.80
C LEU A 42 23.00 9.34 -11.83
N GLY A 43 22.18 10.31 -11.45
CA GLY A 43 21.13 10.86 -12.32
C GLY A 43 19.83 10.05 -12.38
N SER A 44 19.79 8.83 -11.83
CA SER A 44 18.56 8.00 -11.85
C SER A 44 17.78 7.99 -10.52
N CYS A 45 18.39 8.49 -9.44
CA CYS A 45 17.77 8.56 -8.10
C CYS A 45 16.38 9.22 -8.11
N GLY A 46 16.23 10.34 -8.83
CA GLY A 46 14.95 11.04 -8.94
C GLY A 46 13.85 10.19 -9.58
N SER A 47 14.17 9.49 -10.68
CA SER A 47 13.22 8.59 -11.36
C SER A 47 12.90 7.36 -10.52
N PHE A 48 13.87 6.86 -9.75
CA PHE A 48 13.63 5.78 -8.78
C PHE A 48 12.63 6.21 -7.70
N LEU A 49 12.86 7.35 -7.05
CA LEU A 49 11.99 7.87 -5.99
C LEU A 49 10.58 8.18 -6.51
N LEU A 50 10.44 8.72 -7.72
CA LEU A 50 9.14 8.92 -8.36
C LEU A 50 8.34 7.61 -8.47
N LYS A 51 9.00 6.49 -8.84
CA LYS A 51 8.33 5.18 -8.90
C LYS A 51 7.84 4.73 -7.52
N CYS A 52 8.63 4.99 -6.46
CA CYS A 52 8.23 4.69 -5.08
C CYS A 52 7.02 5.53 -4.64
N ASP A 53 7.03 6.83 -4.94
CA ASP A 53 5.94 7.74 -4.59
C ASP A 53 4.62 7.31 -5.26
N LEU A 54 4.67 6.89 -6.53
CA LEU A 54 3.49 6.34 -7.22
C LEU A 54 2.94 5.08 -6.54
N VAL A 55 3.79 4.21 -5.99
CA VAL A 55 3.34 3.05 -5.20
C VAL A 55 2.64 3.51 -3.92
N PHE A 56 3.18 4.53 -3.25
CA PHE A 56 2.63 5.06 -2.01
C PHE A 56 1.29 5.77 -2.22
N GLU A 57 1.11 6.46 -3.35
CA GLU A 57 -0.19 7.05 -3.71
C GLU A 57 -1.27 5.98 -3.90
N GLN A 58 -0.90 4.87 -4.55
CA GLN A 58 -1.84 3.78 -4.85
C GLN A 58 -2.09 2.84 -3.66
N GLN A 59 -1.13 2.72 -2.75
CA GLN A 59 -1.19 1.88 -1.56
C GLN A 59 -1.01 2.71 -0.27
N HIS A 60 -1.77 3.81 -0.14
CA HIS A 60 -1.62 4.80 0.92
C HIS A 60 -1.83 4.26 2.35
N GLN A 61 -2.68 3.24 2.53
CA GLN A 61 -2.95 2.61 3.82
C GLN A 61 -1.78 1.73 4.23
N LYS A 62 -1.24 0.96 3.27
CA LYS A 62 -0.06 0.12 3.50
C LYS A 62 1.18 0.95 3.81
N TYR A 63 1.34 2.09 3.15
CA TYR A 63 2.48 2.99 3.30
C TYR A 63 2.11 4.31 3.98
N ALA A 64 1.34 4.22 5.06
CA ALA A 64 0.80 5.37 5.80
C ALA A 64 1.83 6.08 6.68
N SER A 65 2.95 5.43 7.02
CA SER A 65 3.98 5.99 7.90
C SER A 65 5.32 6.17 7.19
N ASP A 66 6.10 7.16 7.63
CA ASP A 66 7.45 7.38 7.12
C ASP A 66 8.32 6.11 7.25
N ARG A 67 8.22 5.40 8.37
CA ARG A 67 8.97 4.14 8.57
C ARG A 67 8.61 3.09 7.52
N SER A 68 7.34 2.94 7.16
CA SER A 68 6.90 1.98 6.15
C SER A 68 7.38 2.34 4.74
N ARG A 69 7.41 3.65 4.40
CA ARG A 69 7.93 4.17 3.13
C ARG A 69 9.43 3.99 3.03
N ILE A 70 10.16 4.37 4.07
CA ILE A 70 11.62 4.22 4.15
C ILE A 70 12.00 2.74 4.03
N ALA A 71 11.35 1.84 4.79
CA ALA A 71 11.61 0.41 4.69
C ALA A 71 11.34 -0.15 3.29
N TYR A 72 10.29 0.33 2.62
CA TYR A 72 10.02 -0.03 1.24
C TYR A 72 11.14 0.40 0.28
N VAL A 73 11.58 1.66 0.38
CA VAL A 73 12.66 2.16 -0.47
C VAL A 73 13.95 1.40 -0.21
N ILE A 74 14.33 1.16 1.04
CA ILE A 74 15.52 0.38 1.42
C ILE A 74 15.46 -1.03 0.83
N GLY A 75 14.30 -1.68 0.85
CA GLY A 75 14.10 -3.00 0.25
C GLY A 75 14.26 -3.04 -1.27
N LEU A 76 14.28 -1.89 -1.94
CA LEU A 76 14.55 -1.76 -3.37
C LEU A 76 15.98 -1.29 -3.67
N LEU A 77 16.81 -1.06 -2.65
CA LEU A 77 18.22 -0.72 -2.86
C LEU A 77 19.03 -1.99 -3.12
N SER A 78 20.07 -1.84 -3.93
CA SER A 78 21.02 -2.88 -4.30
C SER A 78 22.42 -2.27 -4.39
N GLY A 79 23.46 -3.10 -4.57
CA GLY A 79 24.83 -2.61 -4.73
C GLY A 79 25.27 -1.64 -3.63
N GLU A 80 25.96 -0.57 -4.02
CA GLU A 80 26.49 0.45 -3.11
C GLU A 80 25.38 1.19 -2.34
N ALA A 81 24.21 1.40 -2.97
CA ALA A 81 23.08 2.01 -2.29
C ALA A 81 22.54 1.15 -1.13
N ALA A 82 22.58 -0.18 -1.27
CA ALA A 82 22.20 -1.09 -0.19
C ALA A 82 23.22 -1.11 0.95
N GLU A 83 24.51 -0.98 0.65
CA GLU A 83 25.57 -0.86 1.66
C GLU A 83 25.40 0.43 2.48
N TRP A 84 25.17 1.57 1.80
CA TRP A 84 24.83 2.84 2.45
C TRP A 84 23.59 2.71 3.35
N ALA A 85 22.52 2.12 2.84
CA ALA A 85 21.28 1.94 3.59
C ALA A 85 21.46 1.05 4.83
N THR A 86 22.28 0.01 4.72
CA THR A 86 22.63 -0.85 5.85
C THR A 86 23.41 -0.07 6.92
N ALA A 87 24.35 0.78 6.52
CA ALA A 87 25.13 1.60 7.44
C ALA A 87 24.24 2.57 8.25
N ILE A 88 23.35 3.32 7.58
CA ILE A 88 22.45 4.26 8.24
C ILE A 88 21.38 3.57 9.09
N TRP A 89 20.96 2.36 8.72
CA TRP A 89 19.99 1.58 9.47
C TRP A 89 20.59 1.04 10.76
N ASN A 90 21.83 0.53 10.71
CA ASN A 90 22.53 0.02 11.87
C ASN A 90 22.96 1.13 12.84
N SER A 91 23.21 2.34 12.35
CA SER A 91 23.52 3.49 13.19
C SER A 91 22.28 4.18 13.77
N GLU A 92 21.07 3.68 13.47
CA GLU A 92 19.80 4.31 13.83
C GLU A 92 19.77 5.80 13.45
N SER A 93 20.30 6.13 12.28
CA SER A 93 20.49 7.50 11.83
C SER A 93 19.19 8.31 11.90
N GLU A 94 19.30 9.58 12.31
CA GLU A 94 18.17 10.50 12.44
C GLU A 94 17.42 10.69 11.11
N ILE A 95 18.11 10.52 9.97
CA ILE A 95 17.49 10.62 8.63
C ILE A 95 16.38 9.59 8.42
N LEU A 96 16.35 8.49 9.20
CA LEU A 96 15.34 7.45 9.12
C LEU A 96 14.04 7.81 9.86
N GLN A 97 13.99 8.95 10.55
CA GLN A 97 12.80 9.44 11.25
C GLN A 97 11.81 10.13 10.32
N SER A 98 12.27 10.65 9.18
CA SER A 98 11.42 11.32 8.20
C SER A 98 11.71 10.85 6.79
N TYR A 99 10.64 10.54 6.04
CA TYR A 99 10.79 10.15 4.64
C TYR A 99 11.44 11.29 3.82
N GLN A 100 11.14 12.55 4.13
CA GLN A 100 11.72 13.71 3.43
C GLN A 100 13.23 13.86 3.70
N GLN A 101 13.67 13.65 4.94
CA GLN A 101 15.10 13.69 5.28
C GLN A 101 15.84 12.56 4.57
N PHE A 102 15.29 11.35 4.62
CA PHE A 102 15.84 10.18 3.96
C PHE A 102 16.02 10.40 2.44
N ILE A 103 14.99 10.87 1.73
CA ILE A 103 15.10 11.09 0.27
C ILE A 103 15.96 12.30 -0.10
N THR A 104 16.16 13.24 0.82
CA THR A 104 17.09 14.36 0.63
C THR A 104 18.51 13.83 0.67
N GLU A 105 18.83 13.02 1.67
CA GLU A 105 20.15 12.38 1.80
C GLU A 105 20.45 11.48 0.61
N MET A 106 19.47 10.71 0.11
CA MET A 106 19.62 9.87 -1.09
C MET A 106 19.98 10.65 -2.37
N LYS A 107 19.74 11.96 -2.41
CA LYS A 107 19.95 12.80 -3.60
C LYS A 107 21.25 13.60 -3.52
N LEU A 108 21.95 13.59 -2.38
CA LEU A 108 23.26 14.21 -2.21
C LEU A 108 24.34 13.41 -2.96
#